data_AF-A0AAV3Q8A0-F1
#
_entry.id   AF-A0AAV3Q8A0-F1
#
_cell.length_a   1.000
_cell.length_b   1.000
_cell.length_c   1.000
_cell.angle_alpha   90.00
_cell.angle_beta   90.00
_cell.angle_gamma   90.00
#
_symmetry.space_group_name_H-M   'P 1'
#
loop_
_entity.id
_entity.type
_entity.pdbx_description
1 polymer ?
#
loop_
_entity_poly.entity_id
_entity_poly.type
_entity_poly.pdbx_seq_one_letter_code
_entity_poly.pdbx_strand_id
1 'polypeptide(L)'
;MDEDTSSNYVYFTKAKDIWDDCKTMHSDLENTSHVFEIKSQLKEIRQGNLSVTKYYSDLKKLWQEIDLYSLIDPLCTDCNAMYKKKIQKEGVYEFLTCLKNDLDEARSRVINRDPFATTKEAFFDIRREETRKRAMLQKISQTTEKSALMVNIPSTGDNNVAFIANKSRSSSESKGGSGGNRRSE
;
A
#
# COMPACT_ATOMS: atom_id res chain seq x y z
N MET A 1 -37.18 -10.05 2.53
CA MET A 1 -38.33 -9.30 2.00
C MET A 1 -39.43 -9.49 3.01
N ASP A 2 -39.86 -8.41 3.64
CA ASP A 2 -40.97 -8.46 4.59
C ASP A 2 -42.26 -8.75 3.82
N GLU A 3 -43.06 -9.70 4.33
CA GLU A 3 -44.24 -10.28 3.65
C GLU A 3 -45.32 -9.21 3.33
N ASP A 4 -45.27 -8.07 4.03
CA ASP A 4 -46.16 -6.92 3.84
C ASP A 4 -45.84 -6.06 2.60
N THR A 5 -44.61 -6.11 2.09
CA THR A 5 -44.22 -5.28 0.93
C THR A 5 -44.92 -5.72 -0.35
N SER A 6 -45.17 -7.02 -0.53
CA SER A 6 -45.84 -7.54 -1.73
C SER A 6 -47.30 -7.08 -1.84
N SER A 7 -48.00 -6.86 -0.72
CA SER A 7 -49.41 -6.46 -0.73
C SER A 7 -49.63 -5.02 -1.21
N ASN A 8 -48.64 -4.15 -1.05
CA ASN A 8 -48.72 -2.75 -1.50
C ASN A 8 -48.66 -2.61 -3.04
N TYR A 9 -48.07 -3.59 -3.73
CA TYR A 9 -47.86 -3.49 -5.18
C TYR A 9 -48.99 -4.11 -6.03
N VAL A 10 -49.96 -4.80 -5.41
CA VAL A 10 -51.05 -5.53 -6.09
C VAL A 10 -52.02 -4.60 -6.82
N TYR A 11 -52.10 -3.33 -6.42
CA TYR A 11 -53.05 -2.35 -6.96
C TYR A 11 -52.48 -1.48 -8.09
N PHE A 12 -51.20 -1.62 -8.43
CA PHE A 12 -50.61 -0.88 -9.53
C PHE A 12 -50.93 -1.56 -10.87
N THR A 13 -51.49 -0.79 -11.80
CA THR A 13 -51.91 -1.30 -13.11
C THR A 13 -50.83 -1.16 -14.18
N LYS A 14 -49.77 -0.37 -13.91
CA LYS A 14 -48.63 -0.17 -14.80
C LYS A 14 -47.33 -0.50 -14.10
N ALA A 15 -46.48 -1.26 -14.78
CA ALA A 15 -45.13 -1.56 -14.32
C ALA A 15 -44.29 -0.29 -14.07
N LYS A 16 -44.57 0.79 -14.80
CA LYS A 16 -43.93 2.10 -14.59
C LYS A 16 -44.26 2.66 -13.20
N ASP A 17 -45.49 2.54 -12.75
CA ASP A 17 -45.93 3.12 -11.48
C ASP A 17 -45.35 2.30 -10.30
N ILE A 18 -45.20 0.97 -10.46
CA ILE A 18 -44.45 0.12 -9.52
C ILE A 18 -42.97 0.54 -9.49
N TRP A 19 -42.36 0.74 -10.66
CA TRP A 19 -40.97 1.17 -10.74
C TRP A 19 -40.76 2.56 -10.13
N ASP A 20 -41.67 3.50 -10.36
CA ASP A 20 -41.59 4.85 -9.81
C ASP A 20 -41.84 4.85 -8.29
N ASP A 21 -42.72 3.99 -7.77
CA ASP A 21 -42.96 3.83 -6.33
C ASP A 21 -41.80 3.10 -5.63
N CYS A 22 -41.28 2.00 -6.19
CA CYS A 22 -40.04 1.37 -5.72
C CYS A 22 -38.86 2.34 -5.80
N LYS A 23 -38.77 3.12 -6.88
CA LYS A 23 -37.78 4.18 -7.01
C LYS A 23 -38.00 5.22 -5.93
N THR A 24 -39.21 5.58 -5.54
CA THR A 24 -39.45 6.60 -4.50
C THR A 24 -39.21 6.06 -3.09
N MET A 25 -39.56 4.80 -2.81
CA MET A 25 -39.28 4.11 -1.54
C MET A 25 -37.79 3.79 -1.33
N HIS A 26 -37.04 3.54 -2.42
CA HIS A 26 -35.60 3.26 -2.37
C HIS A 26 -34.72 4.42 -2.86
N SER A 27 -35.33 5.49 -3.37
CA SER A 27 -34.70 6.81 -3.53
C SER A 27 -34.91 7.54 -2.21
N ASP A 28 -34.20 7.10 -1.18
CA ASP A 28 -33.75 8.04 -0.17
C ASP A 28 -33.14 9.23 -0.93
N LEU A 29 -33.79 10.38 -0.84
CA LEU A 29 -33.45 11.64 -1.51
C LEU A 29 -31.92 11.75 -1.73
N GLU A 30 -31.50 11.52 -2.97
CA GLU A 30 -30.11 11.64 -3.44
C GLU A 30 -29.04 10.76 -2.76
N ASN A 31 -29.41 9.67 -2.05
CA ASN A 31 -28.44 8.84 -1.29
C ASN A 31 -27.53 9.69 -0.38
N THR A 32 -27.96 10.89 0.00
CA THR A 32 -27.12 11.90 0.65
C THR A 32 -26.67 11.46 2.02
N SER A 33 -27.54 10.77 2.76
CA SER A 33 -27.23 10.12 4.03
C SER A 33 -26.14 9.06 3.88
N HIS A 34 -26.24 8.21 2.85
CA HIS A 34 -25.25 7.16 2.57
C HIS A 34 -23.90 7.76 2.15
N VAL A 35 -23.92 8.78 1.28
CA VAL A 35 -22.71 9.53 0.92
C VAL A 35 -22.08 10.20 2.14
N PHE A 36 -22.88 10.74 3.05
CA PHE A 36 -22.40 11.31 4.30
C PHE A 36 -21.75 10.25 5.20
N GLU A 37 -22.36 9.07 5.31
CA GLU A 37 -21.80 7.93 6.05
C GLU A 37 -20.45 7.50 5.47
N ILE A 38 -20.37 7.24 4.16
CA ILE A 38 -19.12 6.85 3.49
C ILE A 38 -18.05 7.92 3.67
N LYS A 39 -18.40 9.21 3.52
CA LYS A 39 -17.47 10.33 3.76
C LYS A 39 -17.02 10.42 5.22
N SER A 40 -17.85 10.03 6.17
CA SER A 40 -17.49 9.98 7.59
C SER A 40 -16.51 8.84 7.85
N GLN A 41 -16.78 7.64 7.32
CA GLN A 41 -15.86 6.50 7.38
C GLN A 41 -14.50 6.83 6.75
N LEU A 42 -14.50 7.55 5.62
CA LEU A 42 -13.31 8.01 4.93
C LEU A 42 -12.45 8.95 5.79
N LYS A 43 -13.08 9.83 6.60
CA LYS A 43 -12.37 10.72 7.53
C LYS A 43 -11.79 9.98 8.74
N GLU A 44 -12.37 8.85 9.12
CA GLU A 44 -11.97 8.06 10.29
C GLU A 44 -10.92 7.00 9.95
N ILE A 45 -10.86 6.54 8.70
CA ILE A 45 -9.95 5.47 8.31
C ILE A 45 -8.49 5.87 8.55
N ARG A 46 -7.75 5.02 9.28
CA ARG A 46 -6.32 5.15 9.53
C ARG A 46 -5.64 3.82 9.22
N GLN A 47 -4.37 3.85 8.83
CA GLN A 47 -3.61 2.60 8.61
C GLN A 47 -3.57 1.75 9.89
N GLY A 48 -3.43 2.38 11.06
CA GLY A 48 -3.44 1.68 12.35
C GLY A 48 -2.40 0.57 12.39
N ASN A 49 -2.82 -0.67 12.71
CA ASN A 49 -1.95 -1.86 12.68
C ASN A 49 -1.99 -2.63 11.35
N LEU A 50 -2.77 -2.16 10.37
CA LEU A 50 -2.95 -2.83 9.08
C LEU A 50 -1.68 -2.71 8.21
N SER A 51 -1.54 -3.63 7.26
CA SER A 51 -0.57 -3.49 6.18
C SER A 51 -1.00 -2.39 5.21
N VAL A 52 -0.04 -1.77 4.52
CA VAL A 52 -0.33 -0.73 3.51
C VAL A 52 -1.28 -1.25 2.44
N THR A 53 -1.15 -2.52 2.03
CA THR A 53 -2.04 -3.17 1.04
C THR A 53 -3.49 -3.23 1.51
N LYS A 54 -3.73 -3.65 2.76
CA LYS A 54 -5.10 -3.77 3.29
C LYS A 54 -5.72 -2.39 3.46
N TYR A 55 -4.99 -1.46 4.06
CA TYR A 55 -5.41 -0.08 4.21
C TYR A 55 -5.80 0.57 2.88
N TYR A 56 -4.94 0.47 1.86
CA TYR A 56 -5.23 1.01 0.53
C TYR A 56 -6.44 0.35 -0.13
N SER A 57 -6.65 -0.94 0.08
CA SER A 57 -7.80 -1.66 -0.48
C SER A 57 -9.11 -1.17 0.13
N ASP A 58 -9.16 -0.95 1.44
CA ASP A 58 -10.35 -0.45 2.12
C ASP A 58 -10.62 1.02 1.75
N LEU A 59 -9.58 1.84 1.68
CA LEU A 59 -9.68 3.23 1.20
C LEU A 59 -10.22 3.30 -0.24
N LYS A 60 -9.72 2.41 -1.12
CA LYS A 60 -10.16 2.34 -2.51
C LYS A 60 -11.63 1.95 -2.64
N LYS A 61 -12.14 1.05 -1.79
CA LYS A 61 -13.57 0.70 -1.80
C LYS A 61 -14.44 1.91 -1.49
N LEU A 62 -14.10 2.68 -0.45
CA LEU A 62 -14.84 3.89 -0.09
C LEU A 62 -14.85 4.92 -1.22
N TRP A 63 -13.71 5.15 -1.88
CA TRP A 63 -13.66 6.04 -3.05
C TRP A 63 -14.52 5.54 -4.20
N GLN A 64 -14.47 4.24 -4.53
CA GLN A 64 -15.29 3.67 -5.59
C GLN A 64 -16.79 3.78 -5.30
N GLU A 65 -17.16 3.68 -4.03
CA GLU A 65 -18.54 3.86 -3.59
C GLU A 65 -18.98 5.32 -3.71
N ILE A 66 -18.13 6.29 -3.33
CA ILE A 66 -18.40 7.73 -3.55
C ILE A 66 -18.47 8.06 -5.05
N ASP A 67 -17.61 7.45 -5.87
CA ASP A 67 -17.60 7.65 -7.32
C ASP A 67 -18.93 7.20 -7.96
N LEU A 68 -19.61 6.19 -7.39
CA LEU A 68 -20.93 5.74 -7.87
C LEU A 68 -22.01 6.83 -7.75
N TYR A 69 -21.89 7.69 -6.74
CA TYR A 69 -22.83 8.79 -6.48
C TYR A 69 -22.37 10.12 -7.10
N SER A 70 -21.16 10.17 -7.67
CA SER A 70 -20.61 11.37 -8.26
C SER A 70 -21.13 11.57 -9.69
N LEU A 71 -22.07 12.51 -9.85
CA LEU A 71 -22.54 12.95 -11.16
C LEU A 71 -21.45 13.82 -11.81
N ILE A 72 -20.70 13.26 -12.75
CA ILE A 72 -19.80 14.04 -13.61
C ILE A 72 -20.63 14.60 -14.76
N ASP A 73 -20.80 15.92 -14.82
CA ASP A 73 -21.49 16.58 -15.92
C ASP A 73 -20.71 16.41 -17.23
N PRO A 74 -21.30 15.79 -18.28
CA PRO A 74 -20.58 15.51 -19.52
C PRO A 74 -20.36 16.75 -20.39
N LEU A 75 -20.92 17.92 -20.04
CA LEU A 75 -20.99 19.10 -20.90
C LEU A 75 -19.68 19.90 -21.03
N CYS A 76 -18.71 19.72 -20.12
CA CYS A 76 -17.41 20.42 -20.20
C CYS A 76 -16.21 19.47 -20.12
N THR A 77 -15.62 19.14 -21.27
CA THR A 77 -14.48 18.21 -21.37
C THR A 77 -13.22 18.74 -20.67
N ASP A 78 -12.88 20.02 -20.83
CA ASP A 78 -11.69 20.62 -20.20
C ASP A 78 -11.86 20.80 -18.69
N CYS A 79 -13.05 21.21 -18.23
CA CYS A 79 -13.38 21.28 -16.80
C CYS A 79 -13.25 19.89 -16.15
N ASN A 80 -13.73 18.84 -16.85
CA ASN A 80 -13.64 17.47 -16.39
C ASN A 80 -12.20 16.97 -16.27
N ALA A 81 -11.31 17.37 -17.18
CA ALA A 81 -9.89 17.01 -17.10
C ALA A 81 -9.20 17.66 -15.88
N MET A 82 -9.45 18.95 -15.63
CA MET A 82 -8.90 19.64 -14.45
C MET A 82 -9.48 19.08 -13.15
N TYR A 83 -10.78 18.80 -13.11
CA TYR A 83 -11.47 18.21 -11.98
C TYR A 83 -10.92 16.82 -11.63
N LYS A 84 -10.70 15.95 -12.63
CA LYS A 84 -10.07 14.63 -12.43
C LYS A 84 -8.67 14.73 -11.85
N LYS A 85 -7.84 15.67 -12.33
CA LYS A 85 -6.50 15.92 -11.76
C LYS A 85 -6.59 16.38 -10.31
N LYS A 86 -7.57 17.21 -9.97
CA LYS A 86 -7.81 17.67 -8.60
C LYS A 86 -8.21 16.51 -7.68
N ILE A 87 -9.21 15.71 -8.05
CA ILE A 87 -9.64 14.53 -7.26
C ILE A 87 -8.47 13.57 -7.07
N GLN A 88 -7.70 13.30 -8.13
CA GLN A 88 -6.54 12.42 -8.04
C GLN A 88 -5.52 12.92 -7.01
N LYS A 89 -5.24 14.22 -7.03
CA LYS A 89 -4.32 14.86 -6.09
C LYS A 89 -4.85 14.80 -4.66
N GLU A 90 -6.15 15.05 -4.46
CA GLU A 90 -6.83 14.93 -3.16
C GLU A 90 -6.76 13.49 -2.63
N GLY A 91 -7.02 12.47 -3.46
CA GLY A 91 -6.94 11.07 -3.08
C GLY A 91 -5.52 10.64 -2.67
N VAL A 92 -4.48 11.21 -3.28
CA VAL A 92 -3.10 10.98 -2.84
C VAL A 92 -2.87 11.58 -1.45
N TYR A 93 -3.32 12.81 -1.19
CA TYR A 93 -3.18 13.42 0.13
C TYR A 93 -3.92 12.65 1.22
N GLU A 94 -5.15 12.21 0.93
CA GLU A 94 -5.95 11.42 1.87
C GLU A 94 -5.28 10.08 2.20
N PHE A 95 -4.75 9.38 1.19
CA PHE A 95 -3.94 8.18 1.40
C PHE A 95 -2.73 8.44 2.29
N LEU A 96 -2.00 9.54 2.06
CA LEU A 96 -0.74 9.83 2.76
C LEU A 96 -0.92 10.32 4.20
N THR A 97 -2.02 11.03 4.50
CA THR A 97 -2.28 11.67 5.80
C THR A 97 -2.46 10.64 6.91
N CYS A 98 -3.03 9.49 6.57
CA CYS A 98 -3.48 8.48 7.52
C CYS A 98 -2.54 7.27 7.59
N LEU A 99 -1.37 7.34 6.95
CA LEU A 99 -0.29 6.36 7.06
C LEU A 99 0.42 6.43 8.42
N LYS A 100 1.03 5.32 8.81
CA LYS A 100 1.92 5.24 9.97
C LYS A 100 3.11 6.21 9.84
N ASN A 101 3.56 6.75 10.97
CA ASN A 101 4.67 7.71 11.04
C ASN A 101 6.02 7.13 10.65
N ASP A 102 6.19 5.81 10.73
CA ASP A 102 7.40 5.13 10.29
C ASP A 102 7.58 5.18 8.77
N LEU A 103 6.57 5.56 7.99
CA LEU A 103 6.65 5.69 6.52
C LEU A 103 6.88 7.13 6.05
N ASP A 104 7.21 8.05 6.96
CA ASP A 104 7.31 9.49 6.67
C ASP A 104 8.33 9.84 5.57
N GLU A 105 9.47 9.15 5.53
CA GLU A 105 10.47 9.35 4.47
C GLU A 105 9.88 9.06 3.08
N ALA A 106 9.13 7.96 2.95
CA ALA A 106 8.47 7.63 1.68
C ALA A 106 7.30 8.57 1.38
N ARG A 107 6.57 9.02 2.41
CA ARG A 107 5.55 10.06 2.29
C ARG A 107 6.13 11.35 1.70
N SER A 108 7.26 11.83 2.23
CA SER A 108 7.97 13.01 1.74
C SER A 108 8.43 12.86 0.29
N ARG A 109 8.97 11.69 -0.09
CA ARG A 109 9.36 11.43 -1.48
C ARG A 109 8.18 11.47 -2.45
N VAL A 110 7.01 10.95 -2.06
CA VAL A 110 5.81 11.00 -2.90
C VAL A 110 5.30 12.44 -3.06
N ILE A 111 5.31 13.24 -1.98
CA ILE A 111 4.87 14.64 -2.00
C ILE A 111 5.74 15.51 -2.92
N ASN A 112 7.06 15.30 -2.89
CA ASN A 112 8.04 16.10 -3.62
C ASN A 112 8.29 15.60 -5.07
N ARG A 113 7.52 14.63 -5.56
CA ARG A 113 7.69 14.06 -6.90
C ARG A 113 7.11 14.98 -7.98
N ASP A 114 7.85 15.14 -9.08
CA ASP A 114 7.42 15.85 -10.29
C ASP A 114 7.61 14.96 -11.53
N PRO A 115 6.55 14.65 -12.32
CA PRO A 115 5.14 15.02 -12.11
C PRO A 115 4.52 14.34 -10.87
N PHE A 116 3.52 15.00 -10.29
CA PHE A 116 2.86 14.53 -9.07
C PHE A 116 2.32 13.10 -9.21
N ALA A 117 2.58 12.27 -8.22
CA ALA A 117 2.25 10.85 -8.26
C ALA A 117 0.74 10.62 -8.37
N THR A 118 0.35 9.58 -9.11
CA THR A 118 -1.01 9.04 -9.03
C THR A 118 -1.22 8.29 -7.71
N THR A 119 -2.47 8.11 -7.29
CA THR A 119 -2.80 7.32 -6.09
C THR A 119 -2.23 5.89 -6.14
N LYS A 120 -2.18 5.29 -7.33
CA LYS A 120 -1.61 3.95 -7.54
C LYS A 120 -0.09 3.94 -7.41
N GLU A 121 0.60 4.93 -7.98
CA GLU A 121 2.05 5.05 -7.86
C GLU A 121 2.46 5.33 -6.41
N ALA A 122 1.77 6.25 -5.75
CA ALA A 122 1.95 6.52 -4.33
C ALA A 122 1.81 5.22 -3.51
N PHE A 123 0.77 4.43 -3.78
CA PHE A 123 0.59 3.12 -3.16
C PHE A 123 1.79 2.18 -3.37
N PHE A 124 2.30 2.06 -4.60
CA PHE A 124 3.44 1.20 -4.88
C PHE A 124 4.73 1.65 -4.19
N ASP A 125 4.99 2.96 -4.17
CA ASP A 125 6.17 3.52 -3.51
C ASP A 125 6.13 3.29 -1.99
N ILE A 126 4.99 3.54 -1.36
CA ILE A 126 4.80 3.31 0.09
C ILE A 126 4.86 1.81 0.42
N ARG A 127 4.23 0.93 -0.38
CA ARG A 127 4.26 -0.52 -0.18
C ARG A 127 5.67 -1.09 -0.31
N ARG A 128 6.45 -0.59 -1.27
CA ARG A 128 7.87 -0.96 -1.44
C ARG A 128 8.68 -0.58 -0.20
N GLU A 129 8.44 0.61 0.35
CA GLU A 129 9.10 1.06 1.58
C GLU A 129 8.74 0.20 2.79
N GLU A 130 7.45 -0.10 3.00
CA GLU A 130 6.99 -0.97 4.10
C GLU A 130 7.71 -2.34 4.06
N THR A 131 7.84 -2.91 2.86
CA THR A 131 8.51 -4.20 2.66
C THR A 131 10.02 -4.11 2.94
N ARG A 132 10.68 -3.06 2.44
CA ARG A 132 12.11 -2.81 2.69
C ARG A 132 12.40 -2.69 4.19
N LYS A 133 11.61 -1.88 4.92
CA LYS A 133 11.77 -1.70 6.37
C LYS A 133 11.57 -2.99 7.12
N ARG A 134 10.53 -3.77 6.79
CA ARG A 134 10.30 -5.09 7.38
C ARG A 134 11.51 -6.03 7.21
N ALA A 135 12.08 -6.09 6.02
CA ALA A 135 13.25 -6.93 5.74
C ALA A 135 14.52 -6.46 6.48
N MET A 136 14.75 -5.15 6.55
CA MET A 136 15.91 -4.60 7.26
C MET A 136 15.82 -4.76 8.78
N LEU A 137 14.64 -4.56 9.37
CA LEU A 137 14.42 -4.73 10.81
C LEU A 137 14.60 -6.19 11.25
N GLN A 138 14.15 -7.16 10.45
CA GLN A 138 14.42 -8.59 10.72
C GLN A 138 15.91 -8.92 10.74
N LYS A 139 16.69 -8.30 9.84
CA LYS A 139 18.13 -8.54 9.77
C LYS A 139 18.87 -8.00 10.99
N ILE A 140 18.45 -6.85 11.52
CA ILE A 140 19.06 -6.22 12.70
C ILE A 140 18.87 -7.10 13.96
N SER A 141 17.66 -7.63 14.18
CA SER A 141 17.38 -8.55 15.30
C SER A 141 18.30 -9.79 15.26
N GLN A 142 18.51 -10.38 14.08
CA GLN A 142 19.41 -11.54 13.93
C GLN A 142 20.90 -11.20 14.15
N THR A 143 21.35 -9.98 13.83
CA THR A 143 22.74 -9.56 14.06
C THR A 143 23.04 -9.25 15.52
N THR A 144 22.08 -8.68 16.25
CA THR A 144 22.25 -8.34 17.67
C THR A 144 22.35 -9.60 18.52
N GLU A 145 21.53 -10.62 18.24
CA GLU A 145 21.59 -11.92 18.95
C GLU A 145 22.89 -12.68 18.68
N LYS A 146 23.42 -12.64 17.44
CA LYS A 146 24.70 -13.29 17.09
C LYS A 146 25.92 -12.61 17.73
N SER A 147 25.84 -11.30 17.98
CA SER A 147 26.94 -10.53 18.59
C SER A 147 26.99 -10.68 20.11
N ALA A 148 25.87 -11.00 20.76
CA ALA A 148 25.76 -11.16 22.22
C ALA A 148 26.36 -12.47 22.77
N LEU A 149 26.76 -13.43 21.91
CA LEU A 149 27.33 -14.72 22.32
C LEU A 149 28.87 -14.77 22.35
N MET A 150 29.54 -13.63 22.15
CA MET A 150 31.00 -13.57 22.25
C MET A 150 31.42 -13.42 23.73
N VAL A 151 31.49 -14.55 24.44
CA VAL A 151 32.10 -14.62 25.78
C VAL A 151 33.60 -14.47 25.63
N ASN A 152 34.11 -13.27 25.91
CA ASN A 152 35.54 -13.02 25.98
C ASN A 152 36.02 -13.45 27.37
N ILE A 153 36.54 -14.68 27.47
CA ILE A 153 37.15 -15.21 28.70
C ILE A 153 38.50 -14.51 28.89
N PRO A 154 38.74 -13.71 29.94
CA PRO A 154 40.06 -13.22 30.25
C PRO A 154 40.87 -14.35 30.87
N SER A 155 41.81 -14.91 30.13
CA SER A 155 42.85 -15.79 30.68
C SER A 155 43.99 -14.91 31.18
N THR A 156 44.04 -14.71 32.50
CA THR A 156 45.25 -14.26 33.21
C THR A 156 45.67 -15.38 34.15
N GLY A 157 46.79 -16.04 33.82
CA GLY A 157 47.36 -17.11 34.63
C GLY A 157 48.39 -17.93 33.86
N ASP A 158 49.63 -17.46 33.94
CA ASP A 158 50.93 -18.08 33.66
C ASP A 158 51.05 -19.52 33.11
N ASN A 159 51.88 -19.57 32.05
CA ASN A 159 52.93 -20.54 31.71
C ASN A 159 52.62 -22.03 31.44
N ASN A 160 53.15 -22.43 30.27
CA ASN A 160 53.64 -23.73 29.83
C ASN A 160 52.74 -24.63 28.94
N VAL A 161 53.18 -24.68 27.67
CA VAL A 161 53.30 -25.85 26.78
C VAL A 161 52.02 -26.64 26.45
N ALA A 162 51.50 -26.43 25.23
CA ALA A 162 51.41 -27.44 24.17
C ALA A 162 50.40 -27.03 23.07
N PHE A 163 50.92 -26.97 21.84
CA PHE A 163 50.33 -27.40 20.56
C PHE A 163 48.81 -27.70 20.53
N ILE A 164 48.02 -26.99 19.71
CA ILE A 164 47.23 -27.56 18.59
C ILE A 164 47.03 -26.46 17.54
N ALA A 165 47.54 -26.72 16.34
CA ALA A 165 47.31 -25.94 15.14
C ALA A 165 45.85 -26.07 14.66
N ASN A 166 45.24 -24.98 14.20
CA ASN A 166 44.12 -25.08 13.27
C ASN A 166 44.42 -24.28 12.01
N LYS A 167 44.79 -25.03 10.97
CA LYS A 167 45.21 -24.56 9.64
C LYS A 167 43.99 -24.55 8.73
N SER A 168 43.39 -23.39 8.50
CA SER A 168 42.41 -23.20 7.43
C SER A 168 43.15 -23.02 6.10
N ARG A 169 43.39 -24.13 5.40
CA ARG A 169 43.97 -24.17 4.05
C ARG A 169 42.84 -24.03 3.03
N SER A 170 42.68 -22.86 2.42
CA SER A 170 41.98 -22.74 1.13
C SER A 170 43.01 -22.91 0.02
N SER A 171 42.84 -23.96 -0.79
CA SER A 171 43.64 -24.23 -1.97
C SER A 171 42.72 -24.68 -3.08
N SER A 172 42.50 -23.81 -4.05
CA SER A 172 42.23 -24.20 -5.43
C SER A 172 42.98 -23.23 -6.35
N GLU A 173 44.21 -23.63 -6.65
CA GLU A 173 45.06 -23.04 -7.67
C GLU A 173 44.96 -23.95 -8.90
N SER A 174 44.82 -23.37 -10.11
CA SER A 174 45.66 -23.77 -11.25
C SER A 174 45.42 -22.90 -12.50
N LYS A 175 46.49 -22.17 -12.85
CA LYS A 175 47.17 -22.04 -14.15
C LYS A 175 46.27 -21.79 -15.39
N GLY A 176 46.45 -20.72 -16.16
CA GLY A 176 47.71 -20.18 -16.68
C GLY A 176 48.03 -20.83 -18.02
N GLY A 177 47.93 -20.06 -19.13
CA GLY A 177 48.23 -20.56 -20.46
C GLY A 177 48.13 -19.49 -21.55
N SER A 178 49.30 -19.00 -21.97
CA SER A 178 49.56 -18.00 -22.99
C SER A 178 49.22 -18.49 -24.42
N GLY A 179 48.93 -17.58 -25.35
CA GLY A 179 48.92 -17.87 -26.78
C GLY A 179 48.13 -16.86 -27.61
N GLY A 180 48.81 -15.85 -28.15
CA GLY A 180 48.23 -14.96 -29.16
C GLY A 180 48.29 -15.56 -30.56
N ASN A 181 47.37 -15.15 -31.45
CA ASN A 181 47.68 -14.68 -32.81
C ASN A 181 46.41 -14.22 -33.56
N ARG A 182 46.51 -13.04 -34.18
CA ARG A 182 46.23 -12.72 -35.60
C ARG A 182 44.90 -13.16 -36.28
N ARG A 183 44.15 -12.11 -36.67
CA ARG A 183 43.95 -11.61 -38.06
C ARG A 183 42.87 -12.26 -38.95
N SER A 184 42.13 -11.36 -39.62
CA SER A 184 41.32 -11.51 -40.86
C SER A 184 40.03 -12.31 -40.67
N GLU A 185 38.86 -11.91 -41.18
CA GLU A 185 38.46 -11.05 -42.30
C GLU A 185 37.30 -10.11 -41.92
#